data_AF-A0A356CM37-F1
#
_entry.id   AF-A0A356CM37-F1
#
_cell.length_a   1.000
_cell.length_b   1.000
_cell.length_c   1.000
_cell.angle_alpha   90.00
_cell.angle_beta   90.00
_cell.angle_gamma   90.00
#
_symmetry.space_group_name_H-M   'P 1'
#
loop_
_entity.id
_entity.type
_entity.pdbx_description
1 polymer ?
#
loop_
_entity_poly.entity_id
_entity_poly.type
_entity_poly.pdbx_seq_one_letter_code
_entity_poly.pdbx_strand_id
1 'polypeptide(L)'
;GTGRARAGTIRSPIWRSGGVTFAAQPQDHSQKLNRKMYRAAMRSILSELARQERLTIVEEFTVDLPKTKSLIAKLSDFNLREALIVTEEVNENLYLASRNLYRVDVCDVAGVDPVSLINSANVVLTLAALKKFEEILR
;
A
#
# COMPACT_ATOMS: atom_id res chain seq x y z
N GLY A 1 -55.89 28.28 -20.92
CA GLY A 1 -54.61 27.65 -20.52
C GLY A 1 -54.64 27.33 -19.03
N THR A 2 -53.83 26.39 -18.54
CA THR A 2 -53.88 25.90 -17.14
C THR A 2 -53.26 26.84 -16.09
N GLY A 3 -52.64 27.95 -16.50
CA GLY A 3 -52.00 28.92 -15.58
C GLY A 3 -50.72 28.41 -14.89
N ARG A 4 -50.27 27.20 -15.21
CA ARG A 4 -49.08 26.56 -14.61
C ARG A 4 -47.85 26.71 -15.52
N ALA A 5 -46.66 26.63 -14.92
CA ALA A 5 -45.41 26.50 -15.67
C ALA A 5 -45.46 25.25 -16.58
N ARG A 6 -44.81 25.34 -17.76
CA ARG A 6 -44.80 24.25 -18.74
C ARG A 6 -43.99 23.07 -18.20
N ALA A 7 -44.58 21.88 -18.13
CA ALA A 7 -43.93 20.65 -17.70
C ALA A 7 -44.12 19.54 -18.74
N GLY A 8 -43.01 18.97 -19.22
CA GLY A 8 -43.04 17.92 -20.26
C GLY A 8 -43.07 16.49 -19.73
N THR A 9 -42.50 16.23 -18.54
CA THR A 9 -42.48 14.90 -17.91
C THR A 9 -42.43 15.02 -16.39
N ILE A 10 -43.09 14.10 -15.69
CA ILE A 10 -43.03 13.99 -14.22
C ILE A 10 -41.66 13.52 -13.73
N ARG A 11 -40.84 12.95 -14.61
CA ARG A 11 -39.47 12.49 -14.29
C ARG A 11 -38.42 13.60 -14.48
N SER A 12 -38.82 14.82 -14.81
CA SER A 12 -37.85 15.91 -15.04
C SER A 12 -37.06 16.19 -13.76
N PRO A 13 -35.74 16.43 -13.86
CA PRO A 13 -34.88 16.62 -12.69
C PRO A 13 -35.20 17.88 -11.88
N ILE A 14 -36.04 18.77 -12.41
CA ILE A 14 -36.57 19.94 -11.69
C ILE A 14 -37.64 19.52 -10.67
N TRP A 15 -38.31 18.40 -10.91
CA TRP A 15 -39.34 17.88 -10.00
C TRP A 15 -38.73 17.14 -8.83
N ARG A 16 -39.36 17.27 -7.67
CA ARG A 16 -39.11 16.39 -6.52
C ARG A 16 -39.38 14.94 -6.93
N SER A 17 -38.44 14.04 -6.64
CA SER A 17 -38.45 12.64 -7.07
C SER A 17 -38.34 12.42 -8.59
N GLY A 18 -37.99 13.47 -9.35
CA GLY A 18 -37.54 13.36 -10.73
C GLY A 18 -36.14 12.73 -10.84
N GLY A 19 -35.62 12.65 -12.06
CA GLY A 19 -34.27 12.15 -12.29
C GLY A 19 -33.17 13.05 -11.70
N VAL A 20 -31.92 12.60 -11.76
CA VAL A 20 -30.74 13.42 -11.43
C VAL A 20 -30.16 13.98 -12.72
N THR A 21 -29.90 15.30 -12.79
CA THR A 21 -29.44 15.98 -14.02
C THR A 21 -28.17 15.36 -14.62
N PHE A 22 -27.17 15.08 -13.78
CA PHE A 22 -25.95 14.37 -14.14
C PHE A 22 -25.79 13.18 -13.20
N ALA A 23 -26.60 12.14 -13.42
CA ALA A 23 -26.53 10.91 -12.64
C ALA A 23 -25.17 10.24 -12.83
N ALA A 24 -24.47 9.93 -11.73
CA ALA A 24 -23.20 9.23 -11.78
C ALA A 24 -23.35 7.84 -12.42
N GLN A 25 -22.29 7.40 -13.08
CA GLN A 25 -22.14 6.05 -13.60
C GLN A 25 -20.87 5.44 -13.02
N PRO A 26 -20.78 4.09 -12.92
CA PRO A 26 -19.51 3.44 -12.62
C PRO A 26 -18.44 3.90 -13.63
N GLN A 27 -17.29 4.33 -13.13
CA GLN A 27 -16.19 4.83 -13.95
C GLN A 27 -14.84 4.35 -13.41
N ASP A 28 -13.86 4.22 -14.30
CA ASP A 28 -12.47 3.91 -13.94
C ASP A 28 -11.70 5.20 -13.68
N HIS A 29 -11.02 5.26 -12.53
CA HIS A 29 -10.19 6.38 -12.10
C HIS A 29 -8.69 6.08 -12.22
N SER A 30 -8.32 4.95 -12.83
CA SER A 30 -6.93 4.58 -13.06
C SER A 30 -6.19 5.66 -13.87
N GLN A 31 -4.97 5.98 -13.44
CA GLN A 31 -4.12 6.95 -14.13
C GLN A 31 -2.90 6.24 -14.71
N LYS A 32 -2.54 6.59 -15.94
CA LYS A 32 -1.33 6.07 -16.58
C LYS A 32 -0.09 6.61 -15.85
N LEU A 33 0.65 5.71 -15.21
CA LEU A 33 1.97 6.00 -14.68
C LEU A 33 3.05 5.39 -15.58
N ASN A 34 3.98 6.22 -16.06
CA ASN A 34 5.09 5.72 -16.87
C ASN A 34 6.04 4.88 -16.01
N ARG A 35 6.54 3.77 -16.56
CA ARG A 35 7.48 2.87 -15.85
C ARG A 35 8.70 3.60 -15.28
N LYS A 36 9.28 4.55 -16.03
CA LYS A 36 10.42 5.36 -15.58
C LYS A 36 10.06 6.28 -14.41
N MET A 37 8.85 6.83 -14.39
CA MET A 37 8.37 7.67 -13.28
C MET A 37 8.20 6.84 -12.01
N TYR A 38 7.59 5.66 -12.12
CA TYR A 38 7.44 4.73 -11.00
C TYR A 38 8.79 4.36 -10.38
N ARG A 39 9.75 3.92 -11.21
CA ARG A 39 11.11 3.58 -10.74
C ARG A 39 11.82 4.77 -10.08
N ALA A 40 11.68 5.97 -10.65
CA ALA A 40 12.27 7.18 -10.08
C ALA A 40 11.66 7.51 -8.71
N ALA A 41 10.33 7.39 -8.57
CA ALA A 41 9.65 7.60 -7.30
C ALA A 41 10.12 6.58 -6.24
N MET A 42 10.18 5.30 -6.59
CA MET A 42 10.67 4.23 -5.69
C MET A 42 12.09 4.51 -5.19
N ARG A 43 13.02 4.88 -6.09
CA ARG A 43 14.39 5.26 -5.70
C ARG A 43 14.42 6.46 -4.76
N SER A 44 13.60 7.48 -5.05
CA SER A 44 13.49 8.67 -4.19
C SER A 44 12.99 8.30 -2.80
N ILE A 45 11.94 7.47 -2.71
CA ILE A 45 11.35 7.03 -1.45
C ILE A 45 12.37 6.23 -0.64
N LEU A 46 13.05 5.25 -1.23
CA LEU A 46 14.08 4.47 -0.54
C LEU A 46 15.23 5.36 -0.04
N SER A 47 15.61 6.37 -0.83
CA SER A 47 16.65 7.33 -0.43
C SER A 47 16.20 8.22 0.74
N GLU A 48 14.93 8.66 0.76
CA GLU A 48 14.36 9.41 1.89
C GLU A 48 14.25 8.55 3.15
N LEU A 49 13.82 7.29 3.02
CA LEU A 49 13.74 6.35 4.15
C LEU A 49 15.11 6.13 4.79
N ALA A 50 16.16 5.97 3.97
CA ALA A 50 17.54 5.86 4.46
C ALA A 50 17.99 7.17 5.15
N ARG A 51 17.70 8.34 4.57
CA ARG A 51 18.05 9.64 5.15
C ARG A 51 17.38 9.90 6.50
N GLN A 52 16.17 9.39 6.68
CA GLN A 52 15.39 9.53 7.92
C GLN A 52 15.68 8.42 8.95
N GLU A 53 16.67 7.55 8.69
CA GLU A 53 17.00 6.41 9.56
C GLU A 53 15.81 5.44 9.77
N ARG A 54 14.87 5.41 8.82
CA ARG A 54 13.67 4.54 8.84
C ARG A 54 13.88 3.24 8.07
N LEU A 55 15.01 3.08 7.40
CA LEU A 55 15.36 1.91 6.61
C LEU A 55 16.38 1.05 7.36
N THR A 56 15.98 -0.16 7.75
CA THR A 56 16.84 -1.14 8.40
C THR A 56 17.13 -2.29 7.44
N ILE A 57 18.41 -2.62 7.27
CA ILE A 57 18.83 -3.75 6.44
C ILE A 57 19.27 -4.89 7.36
N VAL A 58 18.75 -6.08 7.12
CA VAL A 58 19.08 -7.31 7.86
C VAL A 58 19.53 -8.40 6.90
N GLU A 59 20.35 -9.33 7.37
CA GLU A 59 20.79 -10.46 6.54
C GLU A 59 19.60 -11.37 6.19
N GLU A 60 18.84 -11.77 7.21
CA GLU A 60 17.65 -12.60 7.07
C GLU A 60 16.56 -12.19 8.08
N PHE A 61 15.30 -12.34 7.68
CA PHE A 61 14.15 -12.11 8.56
C PHE A 61 13.13 -13.26 8.47
N THR A 62 13.30 -14.27 9.32
CA THR A 62 12.42 -15.46 9.39
C THR A 62 11.85 -15.68 10.79
N VAL A 63 10.77 -16.48 10.89
CA VAL A 63 10.17 -16.91 12.16
C VAL A 63 9.95 -18.42 12.10
N ASP A 64 10.48 -19.16 13.09
CA ASP A 64 10.47 -20.63 13.08
C ASP A 64 9.05 -21.23 13.16
N LEU A 65 8.17 -20.57 13.91
CA LEU A 65 6.78 -20.97 14.11
C LEU A 65 5.84 -19.84 13.69
N PRO A 66 4.65 -20.14 13.11
CA PRO A 66 3.66 -19.14 12.72
C PRO A 66 2.93 -18.56 13.94
N LYS A 67 3.66 -17.94 14.86
CA LYS A 67 3.15 -17.35 16.10
C LYS A 67 3.43 -15.86 16.14
N THR A 68 2.36 -15.07 16.20
CA THR A 68 2.43 -13.60 16.30
C THR A 68 3.27 -13.13 17.48
N LYS A 69 3.24 -13.84 18.62
CA LYS A 69 4.07 -13.50 19.79
C LYS A 69 5.58 -13.59 19.49
N SER A 70 5.99 -14.58 18.70
CA SER A 70 7.41 -14.73 18.30
C SER A 70 7.84 -13.59 17.39
N LEU A 71 6.99 -13.17 16.46
CA LEU A 71 7.25 -12.00 15.62
C LEU A 71 7.32 -10.70 16.43
N ILE A 72 6.41 -10.48 17.39
CA ILE A 72 6.45 -9.31 18.28
C ILE A 72 7.76 -9.28 19.08
N ALA A 73 8.20 -10.41 19.62
CA ALA A 73 9.46 -10.50 20.34
C ALA A 73 10.64 -10.12 19.44
N LYS A 74 10.71 -10.71 18.24
CA LYS A 74 11.76 -10.40 17.25
C LYS A 74 11.76 -8.93 16.84
N LEU A 75 10.59 -8.32 16.64
CA LEU A 75 10.48 -6.88 16.33
C LEU A 75 10.90 -6.00 17.52
N SER A 76 10.65 -6.46 18.74
CA SER A 76 11.06 -5.74 19.97
C SER A 76 12.58 -5.69 20.12
N ASP A 77 13.31 -6.70 19.66
CA ASP A 77 14.78 -6.69 19.63
C ASP A 77 15.35 -5.55 18.77
N PHE A 78 14.59 -5.12 17.75
CA PHE A 78 14.91 -3.97 16.90
C PHE A 78 14.23 -2.67 17.37
N ASN A 79 13.54 -2.66 18.51
CA ASN A 79 12.68 -1.56 18.97
C ASN A 79 11.60 -1.12 17.95
N LEU A 80 11.16 -2.04 17.10
CA LEU A 80 10.15 -1.78 16.07
C LEU A 80 8.76 -2.15 16.58
N ARG A 81 7.83 -1.20 16.55
CA ARG A 81 6.41 -1.42 16.84
C ARG A 81 5.53 -1.41 15.59
N GLU A 82 6.02 -0.75 14.55
CA GLU A 82 5.35 -0.59 13.27
C GLU A 82 6.42 -0.68 12.18
N ALA A 83 6.24 -1.63 11.27
CA ALA A 83 7.23 -1.95 10.27
C ALA A 83 6.61 -2.61 9.04
N LEU A 84 7.10 -2.23 7.86
CA LEU A 84 6.96 -3.01 6.64
C LEU A 84 8.19 -3.91 6.51
N ILE A 85 7.99 -5.22 6.46
CA ILE A 85 9.06 -6.20 6.31
C ILE A 85 9.04 -6.68 4.86
N VAL A 86 10.13 -6.44 4.15
CA VAL A 86 10.26 -6.85 2.75
C VAL A 86 11.33 -7.94 2.65
N THR A 87 10.91 -9.09 2.13
CA THR A 87 11.78 -10.23 1.86
C THR A 87 11.87 -10.49 0.36
N GLU A 88 12.83 -11.32 -0.05
CA GLU A 88 12.90 -11.76 -1.45
C GLU A 88 11.69 -12.64 -1.79
N GLU A 89 11.38 -13.57 -0.89
CA GLU A 89 10.23 -14.46 -0.93
C GLU A 89 9.55 -14.42 0.44
N VAL A 90 8.22 -14.36 0.46
CA VAL A 90 7.47 -14.34 1.72
C VAL A 90 7.40 -15.76 2.28
N ASN A 91 8.07 -15.98 3.42
CA ASN A 91 7.95 -17.23 4.16
C ASN A 91 6.54 -17.36 4.77
N GLU A 92 5.92 -18.54 4.65
CA GLU A 92 4.56 -18.78 5.15
C GLU A 92 4.42 -18.52 6.66
N ASN A 93 5.40 -18.91 7.47
CA ASN A 93 5.34 -18.67 8.91
C ASN A 93 5.39 -17.17 9.23
N LEU A 94 6.20 -16.41 8.50
CA LEU A 94 6.30 -14.97 8.66
C LEU A 94 5.00 -14.27 8.26
N TYR A 95 4.39 -14.69 7.14
CA TYR A 95 3.09 -14.18 6.70
C TYR A 95 1.98 -14.48 7.70
N LEU A 96 1.88 -15.73 8.18
CA LEU A 96 0.86 -16.12 9.15
C LEU A 96 1.07 -15.43 10.50
N ALA A 97 2.31 -15.23 10.93
CA ALA A 97 2.61 -14.54 12.19
C ALA A 97 2.28 -13.04 12.14
N SER A 98 2.44 -12.40 10.98
CA SER A 98 2.22 -10.96 10.78
C SER A 98 0.78 -10.56 10.50
N ARG A 99 -0.02 -11.38 9.81
CA ARG A 99 -1.38 -11.02 9.34
C ARG A 99 -2.34 -10.45 10.41
N ASN A 100 -2.17 -10.80 11.68
CA ASN A 100 -3.00 -10.29 12.78
C ASN A 100 -2.50 -8.96 13.38
N LEU A 101 -1.34 -8.46 12.94
CA LEU A 101 -0.71 -7.23 13.42
C LEU A 101 -1.02 -6.08 12.46
N TYR A 102 -1.99 -5.24 12.80
CA TYR A 102 -2.40 -4.12 11.94
C TYR A 102 -1.31 -3.05 11.65
N ARG A 103 -0.22 -3.03 12.43
CA ARG A 103 0.95 -2.13 12.24
C ARG A 103 2.16 -2.81 11.60
N VAL A 104 2.05 -4.10 11.29
CA VAL A 104 3.16 -4.85 10.70
C VAL A 104 2.65 -5.50 9.45
N ASP A 105 3.30 -5.20 8.34
CA ASP A 105 2.98 -5.82 7.06
C ASP A 105 4.21 -6.54 6.50
N VAL A 106 3.96 -7.58 5.71
CA VAL A 106 4.99 -8.42 5.11
C VAL A 106 4.68 -8.59 3.64
N CYS A 107 5.64 -8.25 2.79
CA CYS A 107 5.52 -8.44 1.35
C CYS A 107 6.85 -8.88 0.74
N ASP A 108 6.79 -9.43 -0.46
CA ASP A 108 7.96 -9.65 -1.30
C ASP A 108 8.30 -8.37 -2.09
N VAL A 109 9.47 -8.36 -2.71
CA VAL A 109 9.91 -7.23 -3.55
C VAL A 109 8.94 -6.93 -4.69
N ALA A 110 8.25 -7.94 -5.23
CA ALA A 110 7.27 -7.75 -6.30
C ALA A 110 5.96 -7.11 -5.82
N GLY A 111 5.56 -7.37 -4.57
CA GLY A 111 4.38 -6.81 -3.93
C GLY A 111 4.57 -5.42 -3.31
N VAL A 112 5.81 -4.91 -3.21
CA VAL A 112 6.05 -3.58 -2.63
C VAL A 112 5.50 -2.47 -3.52
N ASP A 113 4.75 -1.56 -2.89
CA ASP A 113 4.24 -0.35 -3.49
C ASP A 113 4.72 0.94 -2.77
N PRO A 114 4.67 2.10 -3.45
CA PRO A 114 5.10 3.38 -2.87
C PRO A 114 4.31 3.80 -1.63
N VAL A 115 3.02 3.46 -1.54
CA VAL A 115 2.15 3.90 -0.44
C VAL A 115 2.53 3.15 0.83
N SER A 116 2.72 1.84 0.76
CA SER A 116 3.16 1.02 1.90
C SER A 116 4.52 1.44 2.43
N LEU A 117 5.48 1.80 1.55
CA LEU A 117 6.79 2.31 1.95
C LEU A 117 6.71 3.66 2.68
N ILE A 118 5.81 4.56 2.27
CA ILE A 118 5.66 5.87 2.90
C ILE A 118 4.90 5.77 4.21
N ASN A 119 3.83 4.96 4.23
CA ASN A 119 2.90 4.84 5.34
C ASN A 119 3.51 4.12 6.55
N SER A 120 4.39 3.14 6.33
CA SER A 120 5.03 2.39 7.41
C SER A 120 6.05 3.24 8.17
N ALA A 121 6.01 3.23 9.50
CA ALA A 121 6.97 3.99 10.32
C ALA A 121 8.43 3.58 10.05
N ASN A 122 8.69 2.28 9.91
CA ASN A 122 9.99 1.73 9.58
C ASN A 122 9.87 0.69 8.45
N VAL A 123 10.94 0.50 7.69
CA VAL A 123 11.01 -0.50 6.63
C VAL A 123 12.21 -1.41 6.91
N VAL A 124 11.98 -2.71 6.98
CA VAL A 124 13.01 -3.73 7.16
C VAL A 124 13.20 -4.45 5.82
N LEU A 125 14.38 -4.34 5.22
CA LEU A 125 14.75 -5.06 4.01
C LEU A 125 15.71 -6.20 4.35
N THR A 126 15.49 -7.39 3.79
CA THR A 126 16.55 -8.41 3.77
C THR A 126 17.61 -8.06 2.73
N LEU A 127 18.86 -8.52 2.93
CA LEU A 127 19.94 -8.34 1.94
C LEU A 127 19.56 -8.89 0.57
N ALA A 128 18.83 -10.01 0.53
CA ALA A 128 18.31 -10.58 -0.70
C ALA A 128 17.28 -9.67 -1.38
N ALA A 129 16.36 -9.08 -0.61
CA ALA A 129 15.39 -8.11 -1.13
C ALA A 129 16.07 -6.85 -1.67
N LEU A 130 17.08 -6.33 -0.98
CA LEU A 130 17.84 -5.16 -1.41
C LEU A 130 18.51 -5.38 -2.77
N LYS A 131 19.15 -6.54 -2.98
CA LYS A 131 19.78 -6.88 -4.28
C LYS A 131 18.75 -6.90 -5.42
N LYS A 132 17.56 -7.46 -5.18
CA LYS A 132 16.47 -7.42 -6.18
C LYS A 132 15.99 -5.99 -6.46
N PHE A 133 15.90 -5.13 -5.45
CA PHE A 133 15.56 -3.73 -5.67
C PHE A 133 16.58 -3.02 -6.56
N GLU A 134 17.88 -3.25 -6.34
CA GLU A 134 18.93 -2.67 -7.18
C GLU A 134 18.80 -3.11 -8.65
N GLU A 135 18.44 -4.37 -8.89
CA GLU A 135 18.21 -4.89 -10.24
C GLU A 135 16.97 -4.26 -10.91
N ILE A 136 15.84 -4.21 -10.20
CA ILE A 136 14.55 -3.71 -10.74
C ILE A 136 14.58 -2.20 -10.96
N LEU A 137 15.24 -1.47 -10.05
CA LEU A 137 15.30 -0.02 -10.04
C LEU A 137 16.49 0.54 -10.82
N ARG A 138 17.27 -0.30 -11.51
CA ARG A 138 18.27 0.17 -12.47
C ARG A 138 17.65 0.88 -13.69
#